data_AF-A0A5C7PRK4-F1
#
_entry.id   AF-A0A5C7PRK4-F1
#
_cell.length_a   1.000
_cell.length_b   1.000
_cell.length_c   1.000
_cell.angle_alpha   90.00
_cell.angle_beta   90.00
_cell.angle_gamma   90.00
#
_symmetry.space_group_name_H-M   'P 1'
#
loop_
_entity.id
_entity.type
_entity.pdbx_description
1 polymer ?
#
loop_
_entity_poly.entity_id
_entity_poly.type
_entity_poly.pdbx_seq_one_letter_code
_entity_poly.pdbx_strand_id
1 'polypeptide(L)'
;MDEQSKETVDTGLSDVTDTSNEEGRDPEADLLDIEITDEDMNADEDDANTDSTDEAATESEDEVEDESDSDVQEEKSEEEDTTSDEDTRRRNDEFAKQRIAEREARAQREALLAQTKQEQQESYLQEAEDARDLALRQLQIDAYNNRVETNASKLEIGIDRAVADIDIFRTGSDVEKEALARSLEDFERMYVRRDSNGDAVEVNGDVYQYLKAKSDEIRLLTGVGARTENKAKAKTKARTDVVPTRAPKEPRKDPYLAAFEEEASRP
;
A
#
# COMPACT_ATOMS: atom_id res chain seq x y z
N MET A 1 -58.73 47.06 48.09
CA MET A 1 -59.57 47.48 46.97
C MET A 1 -58.97 46.92 45.71
N ASP A 2 -59.82 46.22 45.00
CA ASP A 2 -59.64 45.49 43.74
C ASP A 2 -59.04 46.33 42.62
N GLU A 3 -58.34 45.69 41.67
CA GLU A 3 -58.85 45.60 40.29
C GLU A 3 -58.06 44.60 39.43
N GLN A 4 -58.82 43.83 38.67
CA GLN A 4 -58.40 42.79 37.73
C GLN A 4 -57.99 43.39 36.38
N SER A 5 -57.10 42.72 35.65
CA SER A 5 -57.28 42.57 34.20
C SER A 5 -56.67 41.25 33.71
N LYS A 6 -57.52 40.45 33.09
CA LYS A 6 -57.23 39.21 32.38
C LYS A 6 -56.77 39.56 30.96
N GLU A 7 -55.82 38.80 30.42
CA GLU A 7 -55.78 38.53 28.99
C GLU A 7 -55.36 37.07 28.76
N THR A 8 -56.21 36.36 28.02
CA THR A 8 -56.07 35.00 27.47
C THR A 8 -54.91 34.95 26.47
N VAL A 9 -54.23 33.82 26.22
CA VAL A 9 -54.63 32.78 25.24
C VAL A 9 -53.76 31.53 25.44
N ASP A 10 -54.43 30.39 25.31
CA ASP A 10 -53.97 29.00 25.30
C ASP A 10 -53.33 28.58 23.95
N THR A 11 -52.58 27.47 24.00
CA THR A 11 -52.16 26.53 22.95
C THR A 11 -50.76 26.68 22.33
N GLY A 12 -49.86 25.76 22.70
CA GLY A 12 -48.65 25.44 21.94
C GLY A 12 -47.64 24.52 22.65
N LEU A 13 -47.85 23.20 22.53
CA LEU A 13 -46.92 22.06 22.72
C LEU A 13 -45.42 22.43 22.86
N SER A 14 -44.72 22.04 23.92
CA SER A 14 -43.94 20.77 24.11
C SER A 14 -42.74 21.21 24.97
N ASP A 15 -42.16 20.50 25.94
CA ASP A 15 -41.89 19.08 26.13
C ASP A 15 -41.41 18.97 27.59
N VAL A 16 -42.09 18.17 28.42
CA VAL A 16 -41.62 17.83 29.77
C VAL A 16 -42.01 16.39 30.04
N THR A 17 -41.02 15.49 30.03
CA THR A 17 -40.90 14.25 30.81
C THR A 17 -39.51 13.69 30.46
N ASP A 18 -38.62 13.26 31.33
CA ASP A 18 -38.69 12.91 32.73
C ASP A 18 -37.22 12.75 33.18
N THR A 19 -36.78 13.43 34.24
CA THR A 19 -35.45 13.22 34.84
C THR A 19 -35.67 12.71 36.25
N SER A 20 -35.52 11.39 36.47
CA SER A 20 -35.23 10.77 37.78
C SER A 20 -34.87 9.28 37.68
N ASN A 21 -33.90 8.88 38.52
CA ASN A 21 -33.36 7.56 38.90
C ASN A 21 -32.37 6.87 37.93
N GLU A 22 -31.05 6.86 38.16
CA GLU A 22 -30.22 6.42 39.31
C GLU A 22 -30.18 4.89 39.49
N GLU A 23 -29.07 4.27 39.06
CA GLU A 23 -28.27 3.34 39.88
C GLU A 23 -26.92 3.03 39.20
N GLY A 24 -25.86 3.06 40.01
CA GLY A 24 -24.46 3.17 39.60
C GLY A 24 -23.90 1.96 38.85
N ARG A 25 -23.08 2.25 37.86
CA ARG A 25 -22.22 1.26 37.19
C ARG A 25 -20.79 1.54 37.62
N ASP A 26 -20.34 0.74 38.58
CA ASP A 26 -18.95 0.68 39.05
C ASP A 26 -18.06 0.11 37.91
N PRO A 27 -17.04 0.84 37.43
CA PRO A 27 -16.15 0.34 36.38
C PRO A 27 -15.16 -0.74 36.84
N GLU A 28 -15.14 -1.14 38.12
CA GLU A 28 -14.25 -2.21 38.62
C GLU A 28 -14.85 -3.63 38.56
N ALA A 29 -16.11 -3.80 38.15
CA ALA A 29 -16.78 -5.12 38.13
C ALA A 29 -16.58 -5.93 36.83
N ASP A 30 -15.93 -5.39 35.80
CA ASP A 30 -15.82 -6.03 34.47
C ASP A 30 -14.48 -6.77 34.23
N LEU A 31 -13.66 -6.96 35.27
CA LEU A 31 -12.35 -7.63 35.20
C LEU A 31 -12.25 -8.96 35.97
N LEU A 32 -13.36 -9.47 36.51
CA LEU A 32 -13.36 -10.67 37.37
C LEU A 32 -13.98 -11.94 36.74
N ASP A 33 -14.24 -11.96 35.44
CA ASP A 33 -14.87 -13.13 34.79
C ASP A 33 -14.04 -13.67 33.60
N ILE A 34 -12.74 -13.85 33.83
CA ILE A 34 -11.92 -14.79 33.05
C ILE A 34 -11.80 -16.06 33.91
N GLU A 35 -12.82 -16.91 33.87
CA GLU A 35 -12.70 -18.29 34.33
C GLU A 35 -11.74 -19.03 33.38
N ILE A 36 -10.47 -19.18 33.81
CA ILE A 36 -9.55 -20.14 33.20
C ILE A 36 -10.04 -21.52 33.64
N THR A 37 -10.71 -22.23 32.74
CA THR A 37 -11.04 -23.64 32.93
C THR A 37 -9.80 -24.49 32.67
N ASP A 38 -9.60 -25.54 33.49
CA ASP A 38 -8.48 -26.50 33.43
C ASP A 38 -8.36 -27.29 32.11
N GLU A 39 -9.19 -26.97 31.11
CA GLU A 39 -9.23 -27.59 29.78
C GLU A 39 -8.21 -26.97 28.80
N ASP A 40 -7.66 -25.77 29.08
CA ASP A 40 -6.70 -25.07 28.20
C ASP A 40 -5.23 -25.36 28.52
N MET A 41 -4.93 -26.24 29.49
CA MET A 41 -3.56 -26.62 29.88
C MET A 41 -3.13 -28.03 29.45
N ASN A 42 -3.93 -28.77 28.67
CA ASN A 42 -3.53 -30.10 28.17
C ASN A 42 -3.90 -30.30 26.70
N ALA A 43 -2.96 -29.99 25.80
CA ALA A 43 -2.92 -30.54 24.45
C ALA A 43 -1.46 -30.73 24.00
N ASP A 44 -0.95 -31.90 24.37
CA ASP A 44 -0.03 -32.77 23.64
C ASP A 44 1.40 -32.29 23.30
N GLU A 45 2.31 -32.81 24.14
CA GLU A 45 3.63 -33.31 23.80
C GLU A 45 3.61 -34.36 22.67
N ASP A 46 4.78 -34.60 22.09
CA ASP A 46 5.15 -35.66 21.12
C ASP A 46 4.87 -35.42 19.62
N ASP A 47 5.85 -34.85 18.91
CA ASP A 47 6.54 -35.68 17.91
C ASP A 47 8.00 -35.24 17.75
N ALA A 48 8.88 -36.18 18.09
CA ALA A 48 10.30 -36.11 17.96
C ALA A 48 10.70 -36.43 16.52
N ASN A 49 11.34 -35.50 15.83
CA ASN A 49 12.31 -35.87 14.81
C ASN A 49 13.50 -34.91 14.83
N THR A 50 14.44 -35.26 15.70
CA THR A 50 15.81 -34.74 15.74
C THR A 50 16.73 -35.82 15.17
N ASP A 51 17.39 -35.51 14.07
CA ASP A 51 18.71 -36.04 13.70
C ASP A 51 19.32 -34.98 12.74
N SER A 52 20.27 -34.14 13.21
CA SER A 52 21.72 -34.40 13.23
C SER A 52 22.33 -33.98 11.89
N THR A 53 23.26 -33.04 11.77
CA THR A 53 24.57 -32.74 12.41
C THR A 53 25.05 -31.43 11.77
N ASP A 54 26.05 -30.64 12.18
CA ASP A 54 26.92 -30.45 13.35
C ASP A 54 27.97 -29.42 12.85
N GLU A 55 28.47 -28.57 13.75
CA GLU A 55 29.69 -27.72 13.65
C GLU A 55 29.77 -26.64 12.54
N ALA A 56 30.38 -25.47 12.70
CA ALA A 56 30.99 -24.74 13.80
C ALA A 56 31.16 -23.28 13.33
N ALA A 57 31.29 -22.36 14.29
CA ALA A 57 31.61 -20.96 14.08
C ALA A 57 33.00 -20.75 13.44
N THR A 58 33.13 -19.76 12.57
CA THR A 58 34.34 -18.91 12.48
C THR A 58 34.03 -17.59 11.79
N GLU A 59 34.54 -16.53 12.40
CA GLU A 59 34.58 -15.15 11.94
C GLU A 59 35.43 -14.93 10.67
N SER A 60 35.23 -13.75 10.09
CA SER A 60 36.26 -12.87 9.52
C SER A 60 36.59 -12.91 8.02
N GLU A 61 36.77 -11.67 7.56
CA GLU A 61 37.60 -11.16 6.46
C GLU A 61 36.96 -10.92 5.08
N ASP A 62 36.75 -9.61 4.83
CA ASP A 62 36.95 -8.90 3.58
C ASP A 62 37.92 -9.60 2.61
N GLU A 63 37.47 -9.81 1.37
CA GLU A 63 38.34 -9.66 0.20
C GLU A 63 37.50 -9.35 -1.04
N VAL A 64 37.64 -8.11 -1.51
CA VAL A 64 37.21 -7.65 -2.82
C VAL A 64 38.24 -8.11 -3.84
N GLU A 65 37.92 -9.16 -4.60
CA GLU A 65 38.68 -9.53 -5.80
C GLU A 65 37.94 -9.07 -7.06
N ASP A 66 38.59 -8.09 -7.68
CA ASP A 66 38.43 -7.62 -9.05
C ASP A 66 38.92 -8.71 -10.02
N GLU A 67 38.01 -9.35 -10.75
CA GLU A 67 38.37 -10.13 -11.95
C GLU A 67 37.70 -9.52 -13.19
N SER A 68 38.47 -8.66 -13.82
CA SER A 68 38.47 -8.45 -15.26
C SER A 68 38.88 -9.73 -16.00
N ASP A 69 38.02 -10.31 -16.84
CA ASP A 69 38.48 -10.88 -18.12
C ASP A 69 37.35 -11.14 -19.12
N SER A 70 37.76 -11.11 -20.39
CA SER A 70 37.15 -11.65 -21.61
C SER A 70 36.31 -10.71 -22.46
N ASP A 71 37.03 -9.90 -23.23
CA ASP A 71 36.94 -9.81 -24.70
C ASP A 71 35.86 -10.70 -25.36
N VAL A 72 34.84 -10.06 -25.93
CA VAL A 72 34.14 -10.57 -27.11
C VAL A 72 34.17 -9.47 -28.17
N GLN A 73 35.03 -9.69 -29.14
CA GLN A 73 35.16 -8.92 -30.36
C GLN A 73 33.99 -9.25 -31.29
N GLU A 74 33.10 -8.28 -31.54
CA GLU A 74 32.22 -8.31 -32.70
C GLU A 74 32.15 -6.91 -33.32
N GLU A 75 32.77 -6.77 -34.50
CA GLU A 75 32.74 -5.57 -35.32
C GLU A 75 31.37 -5.40 -36.00
N LYS A 76 30.87 -4.16 -35.90
CA LYS A 76 30.18 -3.40 -36.96
C LYS A 76 28.65 -3.52 -37.09
N SER A 77 27.96 -2.57 -36.46
CA SER A 77 26.96 -1.76 -37.16
C SER A 77 27.02 -0.31 -36.67
N GLU A 78 27.53 0.57 -37.53
CA GLU A 78 27.34 2.02 -37.44
C GLU A 78 25.87 2.34 -37.70
N GLU A 79 25.16 2.83 -36.70
CA GLU A 79 24.11 3.84 -36.87
C GLU A 79 24.26 4.89 -35.76
N GLU A 80 24.26 6.16 -36.17
CA GLU A 80 24.50 7.35 -35.36
C GLU A 80 23.57 7.45 -34.14
N ASP A 81 24.14 7.57 -32.94
CA ASP A 81 23.65 8.53 -31.95
C ASP A 81 24.82 9.04 -31.09
N THR A 82 25.46 10.10 -31.58
CA THR A 82 26.64 10.73 -30.97
C THR A 82 26.22 11.68 -29.86
N THR A 83 25.81 11.13 -28.71
CA THR A 83 26.02 11.88 -27.46
C THR A 83 27.48 11.70 -27.07
N SER A 84 28.25 12.80 -27.05
CA SER A 84 29.66 12.80 -26.64
C SER A 84 29.79 12.09 -25.28
N ASP A 85 30.81 11.25 -25.08
CA ASP A 85 31.15 10.63 -23.79
C ASP A 85 31.28 11.66 -22.65
N GLU A 86 31.52 12.92 -23.00
CA GLU A 86 31.56 14.04 -22.06
C GLU A 86 30.16 14.51 -21.64
N ASP A 87 29.16 14.43 -22.52
CA ASP A 87 27.77 14.78 -22.22
C ASP A 87 27.07 13.69 -21.39
N THR A 88 27.41 12.41 -21.59
CA THR A 88 26.94 11.32 -20.73
C THR A 88 27.58 11.40 -19.33
N ARG A 89 28.88 11.68 -19.23
CA ARG A 89 29.55 11.93 -17.93
C ARG A 89 28.97 13.14 -17.20
N ARG A 90 28.72 14.27 -17.89
CA ARG A 90 28.10 15.46 -17.29
C ARG A 90 26.68 15.18 -16.78
N ARG A 91 25.86 14.44 -17.53
CA ARG A 91 24.53 14.01 -17.03
C ARG A 91 24.66 13.10 -15.82
N ASN A 92 25.55 12.12 -15.85
CA ASN A 92 25.77 11.21 -14.72
C ASN A 92 26.24 11.97 -13.47
N ASP A 93 27.14 12.93 -13.62
CA ASP A 93 27.60 13.80 -12.53
C ASP A 93 26.49 14.72 -12.02
N GLU A 94 25.62 15.23 -12.89
CA GLU A 94 24.45 16.04 -12.53
C GLU A 94 23.41 15.20 -11.76
N PHE A 95 23.09 13.99 -12.24
CA PHE A 95 22.22 13.05 -11.53
C PHE A 95 22.82 12.61 -10.18
N ALA A 96 24.14 12.39 -10.10
CA ALA A 96 24.81 12.09 -8.85
C ALA A 96 24.71 13.25 -7.85
N LYS A 97 24.93 14.49 -8.31
CA LYS A 97 24.73 15.70 -7.49
C LYS A 97 23.29 15.86 -7.04
N GLN A 98 22.31 15.58 -7.90
CA GLN A 98 20.90 15.63 -7.54
C GLN A 98 20.56 14.59 -6.46
N ARG A 99 21.05 13.35 -6.59
CA ARG A 99 20.85 12.31 -5.57
C ARG A 99 21.50 12.67 -4.22
N ILE A 100 22.68 13.28 -4.24
CA ILE A 100 23.36 13.73 -3.02
C ILE A 100 22.58 14.88 -2.39
N ALA A 101 22.18 15.88 -3.17
CA ALA A 101 21.41 17.01 -2.69
C ALA A 101 20.04 16.59 -2.12
N GLU A 102 19.37 15.62 -2.76
CA GLU A 102 18.12 15.04 -2.25
C GLU A 102 18.33 14.31 -0.92
N ARG A 103 19.40 13.51 -0.81
CA ARG A 103 19.76 12.83 0.44
C ARG A 103 20.08 13.83 1.55
N GLU A 104 20.86 14.86 1.26
CA GLU A 104 21.18 15.91 2.23
C GLU A 104 19.94 16.70 2.65
N ALA A 105 19.06 17.04 1.70
CA ALA A 105 17.80 17.73 2.00
C ALA A 105 16.89 16.89 2.89
N ARG A 106 16.83 15.58 2.67
CA ARG A 106 16.08 14.65 3.51
C ARG A 106 16.68 14.56 4.91
N ALA A 107 17.99 14.34 5.02
CA ALA A 107 18.68 14.28 6.31
C ALA A 107 18.54 15.58 7.11
N GLN A 108 18.60 16.74 6.46
CA GLN A 108 18.38 18.03 7.13
C GLN A 108 16.96 18.16 7.66
N ARG A 109 15.94 17.74 6.90
CA ARG A 109 14.55 17.76 7.37
C ARG A 109 14.34 16.84 8.57
N GLU A 110 14.89 15.62 8.50
CA GLU A 110 14.81 14.65 9.60
C GLU A 110 15.53 15.17 10.84
N ALA A 111 16.71 15.78 10.69
CA ALA A 111 17.44 16.40 11.79
C ALA A 111 16.69 17.60 12.41
N LEU A 112 16.07 18.45 11.59
CA LEU A 112 15.25 19.57 12.09
C LEU A 112 14.04 19.06 12.87
N LEU A 113 13.34 18.03 12.36
CA LEU A 113 12.21 17.42 13.06
C LEU A 113 12.66 16.82 14.40
N ALA A 114 13.77 16.09 14.42
CA ALA A 114 14.34 15.52 15.64
C ALA A 114 14.69 16.61 16.67
N GLN A 115 15.31 17.72 16.24
CA GLN A 115 15.60 18.85 17.12
C GLN A 115 14.32 19.48 17.69
N THR A 116 13.35 19.79 16.83
CA THR A 116 12.09 20.39 17.29
C THR A 116 11.35 19.48 18.28
N LYS A 117 11.42 18.15 18.08
CA LYS A 117 10.85 17.17 19.01
C LYS A 117 11.57 17.18 20.35
N GLN A 118 12.90 17.22 20.35
CA GLN A 118 13.70 17.31 21.58
C GLN A 118 13.40 18.60 22.35
N GLU A 119 13.36 19.74 21.65
CA GLU A 119 13.03 21.03 22.27
C GLU A 119 11.63 21.05 22.90
N GLN A 120 10.64 20.43 22.24
CA GLN A 120 9.28 20.28 22.79
C GLN A 120 9.24 19.37 24.03
N GLN A 121 10.01 18.29 24.03
CA GLN A 121 10.10 17.39 25.18
C GLN A 121 10.82 18.06 26.36
N GLU A 122 11.89 18.80 26.09
CA GLU A 122 12.63 19.55 27.10
C GLU A 122 11.80 20.68 27.69
N SER A 123 11.08 21.45 26.87
CA SER A 123 10.18 22.50 27.38
C SER A 123 9.06 21.90 28.22
N TYR A 124 8.50 20.77 27.80
CA TYR A 124 7.49 20.05 28.57
C TYR A 124 8.00 19.60 29.94
N LEU A 125 9.25 19.14 30.03
CA LEU A 125 9.89 18.77 31.30
C LEU A 125 10.25 19.99 32.17
N GLN A 126 10.67 21.10 31.56
CA GLN A 126 11.01 22.34 32.28
C GLN A 126 9.81 23.02 32.93
N GLU A 127 8.62 22.84 32.36
CA GLU A 127 7.36 23.33 32.90
C GLU A 127 6.87 22.54 34.13
N ALA A 128 7.62 21.55 34.61
CA ALA A 128 7.27 20.79 35.80
C ALA A 128 7.32 21.66 37.07
N GLU A 129 6.28 21.59 37.89
CA GLU A 129 6.17 22.39 39.11
C GLU A 129 6.95 21.80 40.30
N ASP A 130 7.03 20.47 40.37
CA ASP A 130 7.70 19.73 41.43
C ASP A 130 8.37 18.43 40.92
N ALA A 131 9.11 17.75 41.79
CA ALA A 131 9.82 16.52 41.42
C ALA A 131 8.86 15.37 41.05
N ARG A 132 7.62 15.40 41.52
CA ARG A 132 6.61 14.39 41.21
C ARG A 132 6.02 14.62 39.82
N ASP A 133 5.73 15.88 39.47
CA ASP A 133 5.28 16.30 38.16
C ASP A 133 6.36 16.04 37.11
N LEU A 134 7.63 16.32 37.42
CA LEU A 134 8.76 15.96 36.54
C LEU A 134 8.75 14.46 36.24
N ALA A 135 8.63 13.60 37.27
CA ALA A 135 8.59 12.16 37.08
C ALA A 135 7.36 11.70 36.26
N LEU A 136 6.20 12.32 36.46
CA LEU A 136 4.99 12.03 35.69
C LEU A 136 5.16 12.43 34.21
N ARG A 137 5.68 13.62 33.94
CA ARG A 137 5.92 14.11 32.58
C ARG A 137 6.97 13.29 31.86
N GLN A 138 8.02 12.88 32.56
CA GLN A 138 9.01 11.96 32.02
C GLN A 138 8.39 10.61 31.67
N LEU A 139 7.57 10.04 32.56
CA LEU A 139 6.81 8.82 32.27
C LEU A 139 5.86 8.99 31.06
N GLN A 140 5.22 10.15 30.91
CA GLN A 140 4.35 10.43 29.77
C GLN A 140 5.14 10.51 28.46
N ILE A 141 6.31 11.14 28.45
CA ILE A 141 7.23 11.16 27.30
C ILE A 141 7.66 9.74 26.96
N ASP A 142 8.07 8.96 27.95
CA ASP A 142 8.52 7.58 27.74
C ASP A 142 7.38 6.71 27.20
N ALA A 143 6.17 6.82 27.76
CA ALA A 143 4.99 6.12 27.27
C ALA A 143 4.63 6.52 25.83
N TYR A 144 4.74 7.81 25.51
CA TYR A 144 4.53 8.32 24.16
C TYR A 144 5.57 7.75 23.17
N ASN A 145 6.85 7.84 23.51
CA ASN A 145 7.94 7.35 22.67
C ASN A 145 7.81 5.84 22.43
N ASN A 146 7.56 5.05 23.47
CA ASN A 146 7.32 3.61 23.35
C ASN A 146 6.13 3.30 22.44
N ARG A 147 5.03 4.07 22.56
CA ARG A 147 3.84 3.90 21.72
C ARG A 147 4.15 4.19 20.25
N VAL A 148 4.83 5.30 19.97
CA VAL A 148 5.24 5.68 18.61
C VAL A 148 6.18 4.62 18.02
N GLU A 149 7.20 4.18 18.76
CA GLU A 149 8.17 3.18 18.31
C GLU A 149 7.51 1.82 18.05
N THR A 150 6.60 1.38 18.94
CA THR A 150 5.84 0.14 18.77
C THR A 150 4.98 0.21 17.51
N ASN A 151 4.32 1.34 17.27
CA ASN A 151 3.49 1.53 16.08
C ASN A 151 4.32 1.59 14.80
N ALA A 152 5.45 2.32 14.82
CA ALA A 152 6.38 2.38 13.69
C ALA A 152 6.89 0.97 13.34
N SER A 153 7.32 0.21 14.34
CA SER A 153 7.78 -1.18 14.18
C SER A 153 6.68 -2.08 13.61
N LYS A 154 5.43 -1.94 14.08
CA LYS A 154 4.29 -2.70 13.53
C LYS A 154 4.03 -2.38 12.07
N LEU A 155 4.09 -1.11 11.68
CA LEU A 155 3.92 -0.69 10.30
C LEU A 155 5.06 -1.23 9.42
N GLU A 156 6.31 -1.08 9.87
CA GLU A 156 7.50 -1.56 9.17
C GLU A 156 7.45 -3.08 8.94
N ILE A 157 7.27 -3.86 10.01
CA ILE A 157 7.15 -5.33 9.92
C ILE A 157 5.98 -5.73 9.01
N GLY A 158 4.84 -5.03 9.09
CA GLY A 158 3.68 -5.29 8.24
C GLY A 158 3.96 -5.03 6.76
N ILE A 159 4.68 -3.96 6.44
CA ILE A 159 5.11 -3.61 5.08
C ILE A 159 6.13 -4.62 4.57
N ASP A 160 7.17 -4.92 5.32
CA ASP A 160 8.23 -5.86 4.92
C ASP A 160 7.65 -7.25 4.65
N ARG A 161 6.76 -7.71 5.53
CA ARG A 161 6.03 -8.95 5.33
C ARG A 161 5.16 -8.90 4.07
N ALA A 162 4.46 -7.80 3.82
CA ALA A 162 3.65 -7.64 2.62
C ALA A 162 4.51 -7.69 1.34
N VAL A 163 5.65 -7.02 1.33
CA VAL A 163 6.61 -7.05 0.22
C VAL A 163 7.20 -8.45 0.02
N ALA A 164 7.39 -9.21 1.10
CA ALA A 164 7.92 -10.56 1.05
C ALA A 164 6.88 -11.60 0.56
N ASP A 165 5.66 -11.55 1.08
CA ASP A 165 4.62 -12.57 0.87
C ASP A 165 3.76 -12.29 -0.38
N ILE A 166 3.50 -11.02 -0.71
CA ILE A 166 2.61 -10.66 -1.82
C ILE A 166 3.41 -10.67 -3.12
N ASP A 167 3.15 -11.67 -3.95
CA ASP A 167 3.80 -11.88 -5.25
C ASP A 167 3.72 -10.67 -6.18
N ILE A 168 2.64 -9.87 -6.15
CA ILE A 168 2.44 -8.71 -7.02
C ILE A 168 3.59 -7.71 -6.89
N PHE A 169 4.18 -7.54 -5.70
CA PHE A 169 5.35 -6.67 -5.54
C PHE A 169 6.58 -7.15 -6.32
N ARG A 170 6.72 -8.47 -6.49
CA ARG A 170 7.85 -9.08 -7.21
C ARG A 170 7.53 -9.27 -8.70
N THR A 171 6.44 -9.97 -9.00
CA THR A 171 6.10 -10.47 -10.34
C THR A 171 4.96 -9.72 -11.03
N GLY A 172 4.28 -8.81 -10.34
CA GLY A 172 3.19 -8.02 -10.91
C GLY A 172 3.68 -7.05 -11.99
N SER A 173 2.73 -6.57 -12.80
CA SER A 173 2.97 -5.45 -13.71
C SER A 173 3.15 -4.14 -12.94
N ASP A 174 3.81 -3.15 -13.55
CA ASP A 174 4.05 -1.85 -12.91
C ASP A 174 2.76 -1.16 -12.48
N VAL A 175 1.68 -1.34 -13.24
CA VAL A 175 0.34 -0.80 -12.92
C VAL A 175 -0.24 -1.46 -11.66
N GLU A 176 -0.06 -2.77 -11.49
CA GLU A 176 -0.53 -3.49 -10.31
C GLU A 176 0.30 -3.12 -9.07
N LYS A 177 1.62 -2.94 -9.23
CA LYS A 177 2.51 -2.45 -8.17
C LYS A 177 2.15 -1.04 -7.74
N GLU A 178 1.88 -0.14 -8.69
CA GLU A 178 1.45 1.22 -8.39
C GLU A 178 0.08 1.24 -7.70
N ALA A 179 -0.86 0.39 -8.12
CA ALA A 179 -2.15 0.25 -7.45
C ALA A 179 -2.01 -0.20 -5.99
N LEU A 180 -1.12 -1.16 -5.71
CA LEU A 180 -0.79 -1.58 -4.35
C LEU A 180 -0.09 -0.47 -3.56
N ALA A 181 0.85 0.26 -4.17
CA ALA A 181 1.52 1.39 -3.52
C ALA A 181 0.52 2.48 -3.12
N ARG A 182 -0.43 2.84 -3.99
CA ARG A 182 -1.53 3.77 -3.65
C ARG A 182 -2.41 3.22 -2.53
N SER A 183 -2.61 1.91 -2.47
CA SER A 183 -3.39 1.31 -1.38
C SER A 183 -2.67 1.41 -0.03
N LEU A 184 -1.34 1.46 0.00
CA LEU A 184 -0.58 1.76 1.22
C LEU A 184 -0.83 3.21 1.68
N GLU A 185 -0.84 4.18 0.75
CA GLU A 185 -1.20 5.57 1.06
C GLU A 185 -2.64 5.70 1.57
N ASP A 186 -3.58 4.95 0.97
CA ASP A 186 -4.97 4.88 1.44
C ASP A 186 -5.06 4.27 2.84
N PHE A 187 -4.26 3.24 3.14
CA PHE A 187 -4.18 2.68 4.48
C PHE A 187 -3.67 3.71 5.47
N GLU A 188 -2.56 4.39 5.16
CA GLU A 188 -2.02 5.44 6.02
C GLU A 188 -3.05 6.54 6.27
N ARG A 189 -3.77 6.97 5.25
CA ARG A 189 -4.79 8.03 5.36
C ARG A 189 -5.99 7.62 6.23
N MET A 190 -6.39 6.34 6.21
CA MET A 190 -7.59 5.87 6.90
C MET A 190 -7.32 5.32 8.29
N TYR A 191 -6.17 4.66 8.48
CA TYR A 191 -5.89 3.85 9.66
C TYR A 191 -4.72 4.35 10.50
N VAL A 192 -3.88 5.26 9.98
CA VAL A 192 -2.75 5.82 10.72
C VAL A 192 -3.03 7.27 11.09
N ARG A 193 -2.97 7.58 12.39
CA ARG A 193 -3.01 8.95 12.90
C ARG A 193 -1.60 9.40 13.23
N ARG A 194 -1.15 10.42 12.50
CA ARG A 194 0.15 11.06 12.74
C ARG A 194 0.00 12.33 13.59
N ASP A 195 0.99 12.62 14.42
CA ASP A 195 1.08 13.89 15.14
C ASP A 195 1.60 15.02 14.24
N SER A 196 1.78 16.22 14.80
CA SER A 196 2.35 17.37 14.09
C SER A 196 3.80 17.17 13.63
N ASN A 197 4.53 16.22 14.24
CA ASN A 197 5.91 15.90 13.93
C ASN A 197 6.01 14.76 12.89
N GLY A 198 4.88 14.15 12.51
CA GLY A 198 4.79 13.05 11.54
C GLY A 198 4.88 11.66 12.16
N ASP A 199 4.93 11.54 13.49
CA ASP A 199 5.03 10.28 14.23
C ASP A 199 3.69 9.55 14.27
N ALA A 200 3.69 8.22 14.09
CA ALA A 200 2.48 7.40 14.11
C ALA A 200 1.99 7.11 15.54
N VAL A 201 1.06 7.94 16.03
CA VAL A 201 0.53 7.83 17.40
C VAL A 201 -0.51 6.71 17.53
N GLU A 202 -1.35 6.52 16.51
CA GLU A 202 -2.37 5.47 16.51
C GLU A 202 -2.40 4.74 15.17
N VAL A 203 -2.44 3.41 15.22
CA VAL A 203 -2.55 2.54 14.06
C VAL A 203 -3.74 1.61 14.28
N ASN A 204 -4.81 1.82 13.51
CA ASN A 204 -6.09 1.14 13.67
C ASN A 204 -6.28 0.02 12.64
N GLY A 205 -5.27 -0.83 12.47
CA GLY A 205 -5.34 -1.96 11.55
C GLY A 205 -3.98 -2.62 11.32
N ASP A 206 -4.01 -3.75 10.62
CA ASP A 206 -2.81 -4.45 10.16
C ASP A 206 -2.58 -4.15 8.67
N VAL A 207 -1.44 -3.51 8.37
CA VAL A 207 -1.03 -3.16 7.00
C VAL A 207 -0.99 -4.41 6.13
N TYR A 208 -0.45 -5.50 6.66
CA TYR A 208 -0.28 -6.74 5.91
C TYR A 208 -1.64 -7.29 5.45
N GLN A 209 -2.61 -7.38 6.36
CA GLN A 209 -3.94 -7.89 6.04
C GLN A 209 -4.66 -6.99 5.03
N TYR A 210 -4.51 -5.67 5.17
CA TYR A 210 -5.10 -4.72 4.24
C TYR A 210 -4.51 -4.87 2.83
N LEU A 211 -3.18 -4.88 2.71
CA LEU A 211 -2.50 -5.03 1.43
C LEU A 211 -2.77 -6.41 0.82
N LYS A 212 -2.86 -7.46 1.62
CA LYS A 212 -3.23 -8.80 1.17
C LYS A 212 -4.63 -8.81 0.56
N ALA A 213 -5.62 -8.24 1.25
CA ALA A 213 -6.99 -8.13 0.71
C ALA A 213 -7.02 -7.33 -0.60
N LYS A 214 -6.24 -6.25 -0.69
CA LYS A 214 -6.10 -5.45 -1.91
C LYS A 214 -5.40 -6.20 -3.05
N SER A 215 -4.39 -7.00 -2.73
CA SER A 215 -3.72 -7.86 -3.72
C SER A 215 -4.68 -8.89 -4.30
N ASP A 216 -5.54 -9.49 -3.48
CA ASP A 216 -6.55 -10.44 -3.93
C ASP A 216 -7.64 -9.77 -4.79
N GLU A 217 -8.02 -8.54 -4.46
CA GLU A 217 -8.92 -7.72 -5.27
C GLU A 217 -8.31 -7.45 -6.67
N ILE A 218 -7.03 -7.08 -6.73
CA ILE A 218 -6.30 -6.84 -7.98
C ILE A 218 -6.21 -8.13 -8.81
N ARG A 219 -5.88 -9.27 -8.19
CA ARG A 219 -5.87 -10.58 -8.87
C ARG A 219 -7.23 -10.96 -9.44
N LEU A 220 -8.31 -10.65 -8.72
CA LEU A 220 -9.66 -10.91 -9.20
C LEU A 220 -9.97 -10.05 -10.43
N LEU A 221 -9.67 -8.75 -10.38
CA LEU A 221 -9.90 -7.83 -11.50
C LEU A 221 -9.09 -8.19 -12.74
N THR A 222 -7.81 -8.52 -12.56
CA THR A 222 -6.91 -8.92 -13.65
C THR A 222 -7.33 -10.27 -14.25
N GLY A 223 -7.75 -11.22 -13.42
CA GLY A 223 -8.33 -12.49 -13.85
C GLY A 223 -9.62 -12.32 -14.66
N VAL A 224 -10.50 -11.38 -14.27
CA VAL A 224 -11.70 -11.03 -15.06
C VAL A 224 -11.31 -10.38 -16.38
N GLY A 225 -10.35 -9.44 -16.37
CA GLY A 225 -9.79 -8.81 -17.56
C GLY A 225 -9.28 -9.85 -18.56
N ALA A 226 -8.40 -10.74 -18.14
CA ALA A 226 -7.83 -11.80 -18.96
C ALA A 226 -8.92 -12.73 -19.56
N ARG A 227 -9.95 -13.10 -18.78
CA ARG A 227 -11.07 -13.90 -19.29
C ARG A 227 -11.87 -13.17 -20.36
N THR A 228 -12.15 -11.88 -20.16
CA THR A 228 -12.90 -11.07 -21.14
C THR A 228 -12.11 -10.89 -22.43
N GLU A 229 -10.80 -10.65 -22.34
CA GLU A 229 -9.90 -10.54 -23.48
C GLU A 229 -9.81 -11.87 -24.24
N ASN A 230 -9.63 -13.00 -23.55
CA ASN A 230 -9.59 -14.33 -24.18
C ASN A 230 -10.90 -14.67 -24.88
N LYS A 231 -12.05 -14.31 -24.28
CA LYS A 231 -13.36 -14.48 -24.92
C LYS A 231 -13.51 -13.59 -26.16
N ALA A 232 -12.98 -12.37 -26.11
CA ALA A 232 -12.97 -11.46 -27.27
C ALA A 232 -12.07 -12.02 -28.39
N LYS A 233 -10.85 -12.45 -28.07
CA LYS A 233 -9.90 -13.10 -29.01
C LYS A 233 -10.48 -14.37 -29.63
N ALA A 234 -11.15 -15.20 -28.84
CA ALA A 234 -11.81 -16.41 -29.34
C ALA A 234 -12.96 -16.05 -30.31
N LYS A 235 -13.75 -15.02 -30.00
CA LYS A 235 -14.84 -14.55 -30.87
C LYS A 235 -14.32 -13.94 -32.16
N THR A 236 -13.23 -13.17 -32.12
CA THR A 236 -12.62 -12.61 -33.34
C THR A 236 -12.03 -13.72 -34.20
N LYS A 237 -11.27 -14.65 -33.61
CA LYS A 237 -10.72 -15.82 -34.31
C LYS A 237 -11.82 -16.66 -34.95
N ALA A 238 -12.92 -16.95 -34.23
CA ALA A 238 -14.05 -17.67 -34.78
C ALA A 238 -14.76 -16.92 -35.93
N ARG A 239 -14.69 -15.59 -35.97
CA ARG A 239 -15.24 -14.79 -37.07
C ARG A 239 -14.31 -14.75 -38.29
N THR A 240 -12.99 -14.79 -38.07
CA THR A 240 -11.99 -14.71 -39.15
C THR A 240 -11.68 -16.06 -39.78
N ASP A 241 -11.70 -17.14 -38.99
CA ASP A 241 -11.29 -18.48 -39.46
C ASP A 241 -12.42 -19.24 -40.17
N VAL A 242 -13.65 -18.73 -40.15
CA VAL A 242 -14.77 -19.35 -40.88
C VAL A 242 -14.64 -19.00 -42.36
N VAL A 243 -14.20 -19.99 -43.14
CA VAL A 243 -14.20 -19.93 -44.61
C VAL A 243 -15.63 -19.61 -45.09
N PRO A 244 -15.83 -18.60 -45.96
CA PRO A 244 -17.16 -18.25 -46.44
C PRO A 244 -17.83 -19.46 -47.09
N THR A 245 -18.86 -20.01 -46.44
CA THR A 245 -19.59 -21.20 -46.94
C THR A 245 -20.47 -20.89 -48.15
N ARG A 246 -20.69 -19.60 -48.43
CA ARG A 246 -21.29 -19.15 -49.69
C ARG A 246 -20.18 -18.88 -50.69
N ALA A 247 -20.23 -19.60 -51.81
CA ALA A 247 -19.50 -19.22 -53.02
C ALA A 247 -19.73 -17.71 -53.27
N PRO A 248 -18.68 -16.95 -53.63
CA PRO A 248 -18.82 -15.54 -53.93
C PRO A 248 -19.96 -15.38 -54.96
N LYS A 249 -20.88 -14.45 -54.70
CA LYS A 249 -21.96 -14.16 -55.67
C LYS A 249 -21.27 -13.90 -57.00
N GLU A 250 -21.60 -14.70 -58.01
CA GLU A 250 -21.08 -14.48 -59.35
C GLU A 250 -21.29 -13.00 -59.70
N PRO A 251 -20.26 -12.34 -60.26
CA PRO A 251 -20.39 -10.95 -60.64
C PRO A 251 -21.62 -10.84 -61.53
N ARG A 252 -22.53 -9.92 -61.21
CA ARG A 252 -23.68 -9.62 -62.07
C ARG A 252 -23.11 -9.26 -63.44
N LYS A 253 -23.25 -10.18 -64.40
CA LYS A 253 -22.86 -9.92 -65.79
C LYS A 253 -23.66 -8.71 -66.25
N ASP A 254 -22.96 -7.62 -66.54
CA ASP A 254 -23.58 -6.43 -67.08
C ASP A 254 -24.16 -6.79 -68.47
N PRO A 255 -25.48 -6.64 -68.70
CA PRO A 255 -26.10 -6.96 -69.98
C PRO A 255 -25.43 -6.26 -71.17
N TYR A 256 -24.83 -5.08 -70.95
CA TYR A 256 -24.15 -4.33 -72.01
C TYR A 256 -22.77 -4.89 -72.35
N LEU A 257 -22.05 -5.47 -71.39
CA LEU A 257 -20.77 -6.16 -71.64
C LEU A 257 -20.99 -7.50 -72.35
N ALA A 258 -22.04 -8.24 -71.97
CA ALA A 258 -22.38 -9.50 -72.64
C ALA A 258 -22.81 -9.28 -74.11
N ALA A 259 -23.57 -8.22 -74.40
CA ALA A 259 -23.93 -7.85 -75.76
C ALA A 259 -22.71 -7.40 -76.59
N PHE A 260 -21.76 -6.70 -75.97
CA PHE A 260 -20.53 -6.27 -76.62
C PHE A 260 -19.60 -7.45 -76.96
N GLU A 261 -19.47 -8.42 -76.06
CA GLU A 261 -18.72 -9.66 -76.31
C GLU A 261 -19.38 -10.54 -77.40
N GLU A 262 -20.72 -10.59 -77.44
CA GLU A 262 -21.47 -11.29 -78.49
C GLU A 262 -21.25 -10.65 -79.88
N GLU A 263 -21.28 -9.32 -79.96
CA GLU A 263 -21.01 -8.58 -81.20
C GLU A 263 -19.54 -8.67 -81.65
N ALA A 264 -18.60 -8.68 -80.71
CA ALA A 264 -17.18 -8.88 -80.99
C ALA A 264 -16.82 -10.31 -81.43
N SER A 265 -17.69 -11.30 -81.15
CA SER A 265 -17.50 -12.71 -81.52
C SER A 265 -18.18 -13.13 -82.82
N ARG A 266 -18.90 -12.21 -83.50
CA ARG A 266 -19.46 -12.46 -84.83
C ARG A 266 -18.35 -12.39 -85.91
N PRO A 267 -18.18 -13.45 -86.74
CA PRO A 267 -17.21 -13.45 -87.84
C PRO A 267 -17.61 -12.51 -88.99
#